data_AF-A0A923QFU6-F1
#
_entry.id   AF-A0A923QFU6-F1
#
_cell.length_a   1.000
_cell.length_b   1.000
_cell.length_c   1.000
_cell.angle_alpha   90.00
_cell.angle_beta   90.00
_cell.angle_gamma   90.00
#
_symmetry.space_group_name_H-M   'P 1'
#
loop_
_entity.id
_entity.type
_entity.pdbx_description
1 polymer ?
#
loop_
_entity_poly.entity_id
_entity_poly.type
_entity_poly.pdbx_seq_one_letter_code
_entity_poly.pdbx_strand_id
1 'polypeptide(L)'
;MSDSATLTAGLVEASEPGRRGAALGLYSLMGFGGGMLGPAVFGVALDATGGGRTAASWVAGYAVLGLGCLAFSLQQFYSRRGRA
;
A
#
# COMPACT_ATOMS: atom_id res chain seq x y z
N MET A 1 14.09 12.72 5.12
CA MET A 1 14.89 12.27 3.96
C MET A 1 15.84 11.11 4.27
N SER A 2 16.40 10.95 5.49
CA SER A 2 17.37 9.87 5.78
C SER A 2 16.76 8.45 5.75
N ASP A 3 15.55 8.27 6.28
CA ASP A 3 14.92 6.95 6.43
C ASP A 3 14.64 6.23 5.09
N SER A 4 14.16 6.98 4.09
CA SER A 4 13.83 6.42 2.78
C SER A 4 15.06 5.94 2.01
N ALA A 5 16.20 6.62 2.19
CA ALA A 5 17.47 6.19 1.60
C ALA A 5 17.93 4.87 2.24
N THR A 6 17.78 4.74 3.56
CA THR A 6 18.10 3.51 4.29
C THR A 6 17.20 2.34 3.89
N LEU A 7 15.89 2.55 3.73
CA LEU A 7 14.95 1.50 3.29
C LEU A 7 15.23 1.04 1.86
N THR A 8 15.53 1.98 0.96
CA THR A 8 15.85 1.65 -0.44
C THR A 8 17.20 0.94 -0.53
N ALA A 9 18.21 1.39 0.23
CA ALA A 9 19.51 0.74 0.31
C ALA A 9 19.40 -0.68 0.89
N GLY A 10 18.64 -0.87 1.97
CA GLY A 10 18.38 -2.18 2.56
C GLY A 10 17.63 -3.13 1.61
N LEU A 11 16.68 -2.61 0.82
CA LEU A 11 16.01 -3.40 -0.21
C LEU A 11 16.99 -3.86 -1.31
N VAL A 12 17.89 -2.97 -1.75
CA VAL A 12 18.92 -3.29 -2.74
C VAL A 12 19.95 -4.29 -2.20
N GLU A 13 20.31 -4.17 -0.93
CA GLU A 13 21.24 -5.08 -0.25
C GLU A 13 20.65 -6.49 -0.09
N ALA A 14 19.38 -6.60 0.32
CA ALA A 14 18.66 -7.86 0.45
C ALA A 14 18.31 -8.52 -0.91
N SER A 15 18.44 -7.78 -2.01
CA SER A 15 18.13 -8.26 -3.35
C SER A 15 19.35 -8.93 -4.00
N GLU A 16 19.11 -10.07 -4.66
CA GLU A 16 20.14 -10.82 -5.38
C GLU A 16 20.86 -9.92 -6.41
N PRO A 17 22.21 -9.99 -6.56
CA PRO A 17 22.99 -9.01 -7.33
C PRO A 17 22.53 -8.79 -8.78
N GLY A 18 21.94 -9.82 -9.42
CA GLY A 18 21.38 -9.73 -10.78
C GLY A 18 19.91 -9.27 -10.87
N ARG A 19 19.21 -9.10 -9.74
CA ARG A 19 17.76 -8.81 -9.68
C ARG A 19 17.40 -7.49 -9.02
N ARG A 20 18.40 -6.71 -8.59
CA ARG A 20 18.21 -5.39 -7.91
C ARG A 20 17.34 -4.43 -8.71
N GLY A 21 17.54 -4.33 -10.03
CA GLY A 21 16.72 -3.48 -10.91
C GLY A 21 15.25 -3.91 -10.94
N ALA A 22 14.99 -5.21 -11.00
CA ALA A 22 13.63 -5.74 -10.94
C ALA A 22 12.98 -5.51 -9.57
N ALA A 23 13.73 -5.66 -8.48
CA ALA A 23 13.26 -5.38 -7.12
C ALA A 23 12.87 -3.90 -6.94
N LEU A 24 13.70 -2.97 -7.42
CA LEU A 24 13.41 -1.54 -7.40
C LEU A 24 12.24 -1.16 -8.34
N GLY A 25 12.14 -1.84 -9.48
CA GLY A 25 11.01 -1.70 -10.40
C GLY A 25 9.69 -2.12 -9.75
N LEU A 26 9.65 -3.26 -9.06
CA LEU A 26 8.49 -3.73 -8.32
C LEU A 26 8.14 -2.80 -7.14
N TYR A 27 9.14 -2.31 -6.41
CA TYR A 27 8.93 -1.33 -5.34
C TYR A 27 8.24 -0.06 -5.87
N SER A 28 8.75 0.48 -6.99
CA SER A 28 8.15 1.64 -7.65
C SER A 28 6.76 1.35 -8.19
N LEU A 29 6.55 0.20 -8.82
CA LEU A 29 5.25 -0.21 -9.35
C LEU A 29 4.20 -0.33 -8.25
N MET A 30 4.56 -0.90 -7.10
CA MET A 30 3.66 -0.95 -5.94
C MET A 30 3.36 0.45 -5.39
N GLY A 31 4.38 1.32 -5.31
CA GLY A 31 4.22 2.70 -4.85
C GLY A 31 3.30 3.52 -5.76
N PHE A 32 3.58 3.54 -7.07
CA PHE A 32 2.77 4.26 -8.06
C PHE A 32 1.39 3.63 -8.23
N GLY A 33 1.31 2.31 -8.31
CA GLY A 33 0.04 1.59 -8.43
C GLY A 33 -0.87 1.85 -7.24
N GLY A 34 -0.33 1.77 -6.02
CA GLY A 34 -1.05 2.14 -4.80
C GLY A 34 -1.46 3.62 -4.79
N GLY A 35 -0.56 4.51 -5.24
CA GLY A 35 -0.83 5.95 -5.36
C GLY A 35 -1.91 6.31 -6.37
N MET A 36 -2.08 5.52 -7.45
CA MET A 36 -3.16 5.73 -8.42
C MET A 36 -4.49 5.11 -7.94
N LEU A 37 -4.44 3.90 -7.38
CA LEU A 37 -5.66 3.18 -6.98
C LEU A 37 -6.26 3.72 -5.67
N GLY A 38 -5.42 4.17 -4.72
CA GLY A 38 -5.86 4.66 -3.42
C GLY A 38 -6.89 5.81 -3.51
N PRO A 39 -6.59 6.90 -4.23
CA PRO A 39 -7.54 8.00 -4.41
C PRO A 39 -8.82 7.59 -5.15
N ALA A 40 -8.72 6.69 -6.14
CA ALA A 40 -9.88 6.20 -6.88
C ALA A 40 -10.84 5.42 -5.95
N VAL A 41 -10.31 4.49 -5.16
CA VAL A 41 -11.09 3.70 -4.20
C VAL A 41 -11.67 4.60 -3.08
N PHE A 42 -10.89 5.58 -2.61
CA PHE A 42 -11.36 6.55 -1.63
C PHE A 42 -12.50 7.44 -2.18
N GLY A 43 -12.37 7.89 -3.42
CA GLY A 43 -13.41 8.64 -4.13
C GLY A 43 -14.70 7.84 -4.28
N VAL A 44 -14.62 6.58 -4.70
CA VAL A 44 -15.79 5.68 -4.79
C VAL A 44 -16.48 5.52 -3.43
N ALA A 45 -15.71 5.37 -2.35
CA ALA A 45 -16.27 5.25 -1.00
C ALA A 45 -16.96 6.55 -0.54
N LEU A 46 -16.37 7.71 -0.85
CA LEU A 46 -16.98 9.02 -0.59
C LEU A 46 -18.28 9.17 -1.38
N ASP A 47 -18.27 8.90 -2.68
CA ASP A 47 -19.41 9.05 -3.57
C ASP A 47 -20.58 8.16 -3.14
N ALA A 48 -20.30 6.92 -2.71
CA ALA A 48 -21.31 5.98 -2.24
C ALA A 48 -22.00 6.40 -0.93
N THR A 49 -21.39 7.28 -0.14
CA THR A 49 -21.85 7.61 1.23
C THR A 49 -22.29 9.06 1.41
N GLY A 50 -22.18 9.89 0.37
CA GLY A 50 -22.64 11.28 0.38
C GLY A 50 -21.70 12.30 -0.26
N GLY A 51 -20.69 11.86 -1.00
CA GLY A 51 -19.79 12.71 -1.80
C GLY A 51 -19.01 13.73 -0.98
N GLY A 52 -18.63 13.40 0.25
CA GLY A 52 -17.89 14.31 1.15
C GLY A 52 -18.74 15.37 1.86
N ARG A 53 -20.07 15.35 1.68
CA ARG A 53 -21.01 16.35 2.26
C ARG A 53 -21.34 16.09 3.73
N THR A 54 -21.02 14.90 4.25
CA THR A 54 -21.31 14.50 5.64
C THR A 54 -20.08 13.91 6.30
N ALA A 55 -19.94 14.05 7.63
CA ALA A 55 -18.82 13.46 8.37
C ALA A 55 -18.74 11.93 8.20
N ALA A 56 -19.89 11.27 8.09
CA ALA A 56 -19.96 9.83 7.83
C ALA A 56 -19.27 9.42 6.52
N SER A 57 -19.38 10.24 5.46
CA SER A 57 -18.73 9.95 4.19
C SER A 57 -17.20 9.98 4.27
N TRP A 58 -16.65 10.91 5.06
CA TRP A 58 -15.21 10.97 5.34
C TRP A 58 -14.75 9.76 6.16
N VAL A 59 -15.50 9.38 7.20
CA VAL A 59 -15.22 8.18 7.99
C VAL A 59 -15.21 6.94 7.10
N ALA A 60 -16.18 6.81 6.19
CA ALA A 60 -16.22 5.70 5.24
C ALA A 60 -14.99 5.69 4.31
N GLY A 61 -14.59 6.84 3.77
CA GLY A 61 -13.38 6.96 2.96
C GLY A 61 -12.13 6.49 3.70
N TYR A 62 -11.90 6.99 4.92
CA TYR A 62 -10.74 6.58 5.73
C TYR A 62 -10.83 5.12 6.20
N ALA A 63 -12.02 4.62 6.48
CA ALA A 63 -12.22 3.22 6.86
C ALA A 63 -11.80 2.27 5.73
N VAL A 64 -12.09 2.61 4.47
CA VAL A 64 -11.68 1.80 3.31
C VAL A 64 -10.15 1.76 3.18
N LEU A 65 -9.45 2.89 3.41
CA LEU A 65 -7.99 2.90 3.44
C LEU A 65 -7.44 2.03 4.57
N GLY A 66 -8.01 2.13 5.78
CA GLY A 66 -7.63 1.32 6.92
C GLY A 66 -7.84 -0.19 6.69
N LEU A 67 -8.98 -0.57 6.12
CA LEU A 67 -9.29 -1.95 5.74
C LEU A 67 -8.32 -2.47 4.67
N GLY A 68 -7.92 -1.65 3.71
CA GLY A 68 -6.89 -2.00 2.72
C GLY A 68 -5.56 -2.34 3.38
N CYS A 69 -5.10 -1.52 4.34
CA CYS A 69 -3.89 -1.79 5.12
C CYS A 69 -4.02 -3.10 5.94
N LEU A 70 -5.15 -3.30 6.62
CA LEU A 70 -5.39 -4.50 7.42
C LEU A 70 -5.41 -5.77 6.55
N ALA A 71 -6.08 -5.73 5.40
CA ALA A 71 -6.12 -6.86 4.47
C ALA A 71 -4.72 -7.23 3.99
N PHE A 72 -3.90 -6.24 3.64
CA PHE A 72 -2.51 -6.47 3.24
C PHE A 72 -1.68 -7.09 4.38
N SER A 73 -1.78 -6.55 5.60
CA SER A 73 -1.09 -7.10 6.77
C SER A 73 -1.53 -8.53 7.09
N LEU A 74 -2.83 -8.83 7.00
CA LEU A 74 -3.37 -10.18 7.20
C LEU A 74 -2.84 -11.15 6.15
N GLN A 75 -2.82 -10.76 4.87
CA GLN A 75 -2.29 -11.61 3.81
C GLN A 75 -0.80 -11.93 4.01
N GLN A 76 -0.02 -10.95 4.46
CA GLN A 76 1.39 -11.16 4.81
C GLN A 76 1.54 -12.08 6.03
N PHE A 77 0.68 -11.93 7.03
CA PHE A 77 0.67 -12.79 8.20
C PHE A 77 0.33 -14.26 7.84
N TYR A 78 -0.70 -14.48 7.02
CA TYR A 78 -1.06 -15.82 6.53
C TYR A 78 0.06 -16.44 5.68
N SER A 79 0.69 -15.65 4.80
CA SER A 79 1.80 -16.11 3.95
C SER A 79 3.04 -16.52 4.77
N ARG A 80 3.26 -15.90 5.93
CA ARG A 80 4.34 -16.29 6.87
C ARG A 80 3.99 -17.54 7.67
N ARG A 81 2.73 -17.70 8.07
CA ARG A 81 2.26 -18.89 8.82
C ARG A 81 2.32 -20.19 8.01
N GLY A 82 2.15 -20.14 6.69
CA GLY A 82 2.25 -21.32 5.83
C GLY A 82 3.68 -21.78 5.49
N ARG A 83 4.71 -21.08 5.98
CA ARG A 83 6.14 -21.40 5.75
C ARG A 83 6.88 -21.85 7.03
N ALA A 84 6.19 -21.97 8.15
CA ALA A 84 6.70 -22.50 9.42
C ALA A 84 6.14 -23.92 9.63
#